data_AF-A0A7W5BZV7-F1
#
_entry.id   AF-A0A7W5BZV7-F1
#
_cell.length_a   1.000
_cell.length_b   1.000
_cell.length_c   1.000
_cell.angle_alpha   90.00
_cell.angle_beta   90.00
_cell.angle_gamma   90.00
#
_symmetry.space_group_name_H-M   'P 1'
#
loop_
_entity.id
_entity.type
_entity.pdbx_description
1 polymer ?
#
loop_
_entity_poly.entity_id
_entity_poly.type
_entity_poly.pdbx_seq_one_letter_code
_entity_poly.pdbx_strand_id
1 'polypeptide(L)'
;MRLIDQLTAHPLLDERPIKHVLEPMGFEVHVESVESPCPDDMPEEHQRFTEDPDAYLEGLDFDVPDGFTELGRWETEEAEIVLLAVKPATALALALMTPVDDAEVLE
;
A
#
# COMPACT_ATOMS: atom_id res chain seq x y z
N MET A 1 15.23 -5.32 4.15
CA MET A 1 14.01 -5.39 3.29
C MET A 1 12.95 -6.20 4.05
N ARG A 2 11.66 -5.84 4.03
CA ARG A 2 10.62 -6.65 4.69
C ARG A 2 10.03 -7.65 3.70
N LEU A 3 9.71 -8.86 4.13
CA LEU A 3 9.11 -9.87 3.24
C LEU A 3 7.73 -9.45 2.73
N ILE A 4 6.99 -8.68 3.54
CA ILE A 4 5.71 -8.12 3.13
C ILE A 4 5.83 -7.22 1.89
N ASP A 5 6.92 -6.47 1.75
CA ASP A 5 7.13 -5.57 0.60
C ASP A 5 7.27 -6.37 -0.71
N GLN A 6 7.92 -7.55 -0.64
CA GLN A 6 8.02 -8.47 -1.78
C GLN A 6 6.69 -9.13 -2.10
N LEU A 7 5.92 -9.48 -1.05
CA LEU A 7 4.62 -10.09 -1.22
C LEU A 7 3.67 -9.13 -1.94
N THR A 8 3.61 -7.87 -1.50
CA THR A 8 2.73 -6.84 -2.10
C THR A 8 3.12 -6.48 -3.53
N ALA A 9 4.37 -6.70 -3.94
CA ALA A 9 4.82 -6.52 -5.32
C ALA A 9 4.58 -7.77 -6.20
N HIS A 10 3.95 -8.83 -5.68
CA HIS A 10 3.82 -10.09 -6.41
C HIS A 10 2.66 -10.07 -7.42
N PRO A 11 2.87 -10.42 -8.71
CA PRO A 11 1.84 -10.30 -9.76
C PRO A 11 0.53 -11.05 -9.51
N LEU A 12 0.55 -12.15 -8.75
CA LEU A 12 -0.67 -12.91 -8.40
C LEU A 12 -1.59 -12.18 -7.40
N LEU A 13 -1.14 -11.08 -6.78
CA LEU A 13 -2.00 -10.23 -5.97
C LEU A 13 -2.91 -9.34 -6.82
N ASP A 14 -2.53 -9.02 -8.05
CA ASP A 14 -3.34 -8.18 -8.95
C ASP A 14 -4.66 -8.86 -9.35
N GLU A 15 -4.71 -10.20 -9.28
CA GLU A 15 -5.88 -10.99 -9.65
C GLU A 15 -6.95 -11.11 -8.54
N ARG A 16 -6.68 -10.62 -7.31
CA ARG A 16 -7.59 -10.79 -6.17
C ARG A 16 -7.62 -9.55 -5.24
N PRO A 17 -8.76 -9.27 -4.57
CA PRO A 17 -8.79 -8.23 -3.54
C PRO A 17 -7.74 -8.49 -2.46
N ILE A 18 -6.87 -7.50 -2.21
CA ILE A 18 -5.69 -7.66 -1.34
C ILE A 18 -6.05 -8.12 0.08
N LYS A 19 -7.22 -7.71 0.58
CA LYS A 19 -7.78 -8.18 1.87
C LYS A 19 -7.93 -9.69 1.93
N HIS A 20 -8.38 -10.33 0.84
CA HIS A 20 -8.56 -11.78 0.78
C HIS A 20 -7.25 -12.57 0.80
N VAL A 21 -6.11 -11.90 0.62
CA VAL A 21 -4.79 -12.54 0.72
C VAL A 21 -4.14 -12.23 2.06
N LEU A 22 -4.16 -10.97 2.50
CA LEU A 22 -3.46 -10.54 3.72
C LEU A 22 -4.21 -10.91 5.01
N GLU A 23 -5.54 -10.86 5.04
CA GLU A 23 -6.30 -11.24 6.25
C GLU A 23 -6.08 -12.71 6.65
N PRO A 24 -6.12 -13.70 5.73
CA PRO A 24 -5.76 -15.08 6.07
C PRO A 24 -4.31 -15.28 6.52
N MET A 25 -3.41 -14.39 6.13
CA MET A 25 -2.02 -14.38 6.60
C MET A 25 -1.86 -13.77 8.00
N GLY A 26 -2.96 -13.28 8.59
CA GLY A 26 -3.02 -12.77 9.95
C GLY A 26 -2.77 -11.27 10.06
N PHE A 27 -3.06 -10.50 9.02
CA PHE A 27 -3.06 -9.04 9.05
C PHE A 27 -4.47 -8.48 9.25
N GLU A 28 -4.60 -7.44 10.06
CA GLU A 28 -5.71 -6.48 9.90
C GLU A 28 -5.36 -5.57 8.71
N VAL A 29 -6.31 -5.38 7.79
CA VAL A 29 -6.07 -4.63 6.54
C VAL A 29 -6.92 -3.37 6.49
N HIS A 30 -6.27 -2.24 6.34
CA HIS A 30 -6.89 -0.94 6.12
C HIS A 30 -6.62 -0.50 4.68
N VAL A 31 -7.69 -0.17 3.97
CA VAL A 31 -7.65 0.35 2.60
C VAL A 31 -8.49 1.60 2.61
N GLU A 32 -7.91 2.70 2.16
CA GLU A 32 -8.57 3.97 1.94
C GLU A 32 -8.37 4.36 0.48
N SER A 33 -9.40 4.94 -0.13
CA SER A 33 -9.32 5.44 -1.50
C SER A 33 -9.84 6.87 -1.58
N VAL A 34 -9.21 7.65 -2.44
CA VAL A 34 -9.62 8.99 -2.83
C VAL A 34 -9.68 9.07 -4.34
N GLU A 35 -10.53 9.94 -4.88
CA GLU A 35 -10.60 10.15 -6.32
C GLU A 35 -9.28 10.74 -6.84
N SER A 36 -8.78 10.21 -7.95
CA SER A 36 -7.64 10.80 -8.68
C SER A 36 -8.06 12.17 -9.22
N PRO A 37 -7.20 13.19 -9.18
CA PRO A 37 -7.58 14.53 -9.57
C PRO A 37 -7.95 14.59 -11.06
N CYS A 38 -9.19 14.99 -11.35
CA CYS A 38 -9.73 15.13 -12.70
C CYS A 38 -9.38 16.50 -13.30
N PRO A 39 -9.01 16.61 -14.59
CA PRO A 39 -8.68 17.90 -15.20
C PRO A 39 -9.88 18.86 -15.30
N ASP A 40 -11.10 18.33 -15.37
CA ASP A 40 -12.32 19.14 -15.49
C ASP A 40 -12.81 19.68 -14.13
N ASP A 41 -12.65 18.89 -13.06
CA ASP A 41 -13.15 19.22 -11.72
C ASP A 41 -12.06 19.80 -10.80
N MET A 42 -10.81 19.33 -10.96
CA MET A 42 -9.65 19.65 -10.11
C MET A 42 -8.40 19.99 -10.97
N PRO A 43 -8.46 21.02 -11.84
CA PRO A 43 -7.41 21.29 -12.83
C PRO A 43 -6.03 21.55 -12.22
N GLU A 44 -5.97 22.20 -11.04
CA GLU A 44 -4.69 22.49 -10.37
C GLU A 44 -4.06 21.25 -9.74
N GLU A 45 -4.87 20.37 -9.14
CA GLU A 45 -4.37 19.12 -8.55
C GLU A 45 -3.99 18.13 -9.64
N HIS A 46 -4.76 18.07 -10.73
CA HIS A 46 -4.44 17.26 -11.90
C HIS A 46 -3.11 17.71 -12.51
N GLN A 47 -2.84 19.02 -12.57
CA GLN A 47 -1.54 19.52 -13.03
C GLN A 47 -0.40 19.03 -12.13
N ARG A 48 -0.53 19.13 -10.80
CA ARG A 48 0.50 18.66 -9.86
C ARG A 48 0.74 17.16 -9.99
N PHE A 49 -0.34 16.38 -10.05
CA PHE A 49 -0.28 14.94 -10.25
C PHE A 49 0.39 14.57 -11.58
N THR A 50 0.11 15.30 -12.66
CA THR A 50 0.73 15.07 -13.97
C THR A 50 2.23 15.44 -13.98
N GLU A 51 2.61 16.49 -13.26
CA GLU A 51 4.00 16.97 -13.21
C GLU A 51 4.91 16.05 -12.38
N ASP A 52 4.42 15.57 -11.23
CA ASP A 52 5.16 14.66 -10.34
C ASP A 52 4.17 13.75 -9.57
N PRO A 53 3.76 12.61 -10.18
CA PRO A 53 2.79 11.71 -9.57
C PRO A 53 3.26 11.16 -8.22
N ASP A 54 4.54 10.80 -8.10
CA ASP A 54 5.10 10.21 -6.89
C ASP A 54 5.07 11.21 -5.74
N ALA A 55 5.53 12.45 -5.98
CA ALA A 55 5.49 13.50 -4.96
C ALA A 55 4.05 13.89 -4.59
N TYR A 56 3.12 13.84 -5.54
CA TYR A 56 1.70 14.07 -5.27
C TYR A 56 1.13 12.98 -4.34
N LEU A 57 1.39 11.70 -4.64
CA LEU A 57 0.93 10.57 -3.83
C LEU A 57 1.49 10.62 -2.40
N GLU A 58 2.78 10.95 -2.24
CA GLU A 58 3.40 11.13 -0.91
C GLU A 58 2.80 12.32 -0.14
N GLY A 59 2.35 13.36 -0.85
CA GLY A 59 1.74 14.56 -0.27
C GLY A 59 0.29 14.40 0.17
N LEU A 60 -0.39 13.31 -0.20
CA LEU A 60 -1.76 13.03 0.22
C LEU A 60 -1.82 12.71 1.72
N ASP A 61 -2.82 13.26 2.39
CA ASP A 61 -3.10 12.98 3.80
C ASP A 61 -4.16 11.88 3.87
N PHE A 62 -3.78 10.73 4.40
CA PHE A 62 -4.64 9.57 4.61
C PHE A 62 -4.70 9.28 6.10
N ASP A 63 -5.89 8.99 6.62
CA ASP A 63 -6.11 8.77 8.05
C ASP A 63 -5.77 7.32 8.43
N VAL A 64 -4.46 7.00 8.45
CA VAL A 64 -3.99 5.66 8.81
C VAL A 64 -4.23 5.38 10.31
N PRO A 65 -5.00 4.33 10.68
CA PRO A 65 -5.31 4.06 12.08
C PRO A 65 -4.08 3.72 12.94
N ASP A 66 -4.17 4.01 14.23
CA ASP A 66 -3.09 3.70 15.19
C ASP A 66 -2.66 2.22 15.15
N GLY A 67 -1.35 2.01 15.05
CA GLY A 67 -0.74 0.68 15.01
C GLY A 67 -0.76 0.00 13.64
N PHE A 68 -1.32 0.65 12.62
CA PHE A 68 -1.13 0.23 11.23
C PHE A 68 0.17 0.79 10.68
N THR A 69 0.75 0.06 9.73
CA THR A 69 1.93 0.44 8.96
C THR A 69 1.54 0.52 7.51
N GLU A 70 1.80 1.68 6.90
CA GLU A 70 1.61 1.87 5.46
C GLU A 70 2.55 0.95 4.67
N LEU A 71 1.98 0.26 3.69
CA LEU A 71 2.71 -0.59 2.75
C LEU A 71 2.90 0.08 1.40
N GLY A 72 1.98 0.95 0.99
CA GLY A 72 2.13 1.74 -0.23
C GLY A 72 0.86 2.46 -0.65
N ARG A 73 1.04 3.30 -1.67
CA ARG A 73 0.00 4.07 -2.35
C ARG A 73 0.12 3.84 -3.86
N TRP A 74 -0.99 3.74 -4.56
CA TRP A 74 -0.99 3.61 -6.03
C TRP A 74 -2.31 4.10 -6.63
N GLU A 75 -2.26 4.49 -7.91
CA GLU A 75 -3.45 4.77 -8.70
C GLU A 75 -4.00 3.47 -9.32
N THR A 76 -5.33 3.33 -9.34
CA THR A 76 -6.04 2.22 -9.96
C THR A 76 -6.54 2.58 -11.36
N GLU A 77 -6.90 1.57 -12.15
CA GLU A 77 -7.50 1.78 -13.48
C GLU A 77 -8.86 2.52 -13.43
N GLU A 78 -9.48 2.59 -12.25
CA GLU A 78 -10.76 3.27 -12.01
C GLU A 78 -10.59 4.76 -11.65
N ALA A 79 -9.38 5.31 -11.83
CA ALA A 79 -9.03 6.68 -11.45
C ALA A 79 -9.23 6.96 -9.95
N GLU A 80 -8.90 5.98 -9.12
CA GLU A 80 -8.83 6.14 -7.67
C GLU A 80 -7.38 6.00 -7.21
N ILE A 81 -6.98 6.82 -6.24
CA ILE A 81 -5.73 6.64 -5.53
C ILE A 81 -6.04 5.84 -4.26
N VAL A 82 -5.36 4.73 -4.10
CA VAL A 82 -5.54 3.79 -2.99
C VAL A 82 -4.33 3.82 -2.08
N LEU A 83 -4.57 3.89 -0.77
CA LEU A 83 -3.59 3.61 0.27
C LEU A 83 -3.87 2.23 0.89
N LEU A 84 -2.80 1.45 1.07
CA LEU A 84 -2.82 0.21 1.83
C LEU A 84 -1.98 0.34 3.10
N ALA A 85 -2.61 0.06 4.23
CA ALA A 85 -1.92 -0.12 5.49
C ALA A 85 -2.32 -1.44 6.15
N VAL A 86 -1.39 -2.03 6.90
CA VAL A 86 -1.64 -3.29 7.60
C VAL A 86 -1.18 -3.22 9.04
N LYS A 87 -1.82 -4.02 9.89
CA LYS A 87 -1.38 -4.26 11.26
C LYS A 87 -1.25 -5.76 11.50
N PRO A 88 -0.11 -6.26 11.99
CA PRO A 88 0.06 -7.68 12.24
C PRO A 88 -0.76 -8.11 13.46
N ALA A 89 -1.67 -9.06 13.28
CA ALA A 89 -2.48 -9.66 14.36
C ALA A 89 -1.94 -11.02 14.83
N THR A 90 -0.95 -11.58 14.12
CA THR A 90 -0.37 -12.88 14.41
C THR A 90 1.17 -12.83 14.38
N ALA A 91 1.81 -13.84 14.97
CA ALA A 91 3.27 -13.96 14.93
C ALA A 91 3.83 -14.13 13.50
N LEU A 92 3.08 -14.81 12.62
CA LEU A 92 3.45 -14.94 11.21
C LEU A 92 3.44 -13.57 10.52
N ALA A 93 2.36 -12.82 10.69
CA ALA A 93 2.23 -11.47 10.13
C ALA A 93 3.34 -10.53 10.64
N LEU A 94 3.66 -10.62 11.94
CA LEU A 94 4.76 -9.85 12.53
C LEU A 94 6.12 -10.24 11.92
N ALA A 95 6.38 -11.54 11.73
CA ALA A 95 7.60 -12.01 11.10
C ALA A 95 7.75 -11.50 9.66
N LEU A 96 6.66 -11.49 8.88
CA LEU A 96 6.66 -10.96 7.50
C LEU A 96 6.96 -9.46 7.42
N MET A 97 6.61 -8.71 8.48
CA MET A 97 6.91 -7.29 8.60
C MET A 97 8.29 -6.99 9.19
N THR A 98 8.94 -7.98 9.80
CA THR A 98 10.25 -7.79 10.39
C THR A 98 11.29 -7.63 9.27
N PRO A 99 12.19 -6.63 9.35
CA PRO A 99 13.28 -6.52 8.39
C PRO A 99 14.13 -7.79 8.42
N VAL A 100 14.39 -8.38 7.26
CA VAL A 100 15.35 -9.46 7.13
C VAL A 100 16.73 -8.83 6.91
N ASP A 101 17.70 -9.23 7.72
CA ASP A 101 19.12 -9.01 7.42
C ASP A 101 19.54 -10.03 6.37
N ASP A 102 20.00 -9.56 5.21
CA ASP A 102 20.37 -10.40 4.05
C ASP A 102 21.52 -11.39 4.35
N ALA A 103 22.12 -11.35 5.54
CA ALA A 103 23.26 -12.16 5.96
C ALA A 103 22.89 -13.56 6.49
N GLU A 104 21.64 -13.83 6.90
CA GLU A 104 21.26 -15.10 7.54
C GLU A 104 20.59 -16.14 6.61
N VAL A 105 20.40 -15.83 5.32
CA VAL A 105 19.70 -16.71 4.37
C VAL A 105 20.65 -17.68 3.63
N LEU A 106 21.95 -17.66 3.96
CA LEU A 106 22.97 -18.54 3.38
C LEU A 106 23.73 -19.30 4.46
N GLU A 107 23.07 -20.23 5.16
CA GLU A 107 23.73 -21.39 5.80
C GLU A 107 22.94 -22.69 5.57
#